data_AF-A0A0F6W2U7-F1
#
_entry.id   AF-A0A0F6W2U7-F1
#
_cell.length_a   1.000
_cell.length_b   1.000
_cell.length_c   1.000
_cell.angle_alpha   90.00
_cell.angle_beta   90.00
_cell.angle_gamma   90.00
#
_symmetry.space_group_name_H-M   'P 1'
#
loop_
_entity.id
_entity.type
_entity.pdbx_description
1 polymer ?
#
loop_
_entity_poly.entity_id
_entity_poly.type
_entity_poly.pdbx_seq_one_letter_code
_entity_poly.pdbx_strand_id
1 'polypeptide(L)'
;MIAADLRVEGFDARSWTNLISLFAPGVVTRIQREPAPSDAPELDTKEAEDAGLSEQRSTGSLVIVISETGRVRKAFHSQRGRIRDLAQASPSELPMITERYRARRALLMREGAIEEIAERVAVRLERGDDYVAQWLVVARTIREVIDAGMIHVWPRPLAGVPIPTAGMVRRALDTVLPDDRALVMVIWSGSTPWTGVVLRRRRGEIDLVAGPDLIARWSGPLGGDWRRDHRFVSEGIARAVAPVHLGIYAEIGSIRRLLRSAEPGAWARAVAVRDVIVSPTPPYVAVAIGADAARAVAQRTTTWLGGIDALASLAPAVTYVRGRISEIASVTQTLGFDPLKLLAGSLARSEDGDEKNDER
;
A
#
# COMPACT_ATOMS: atom_id res chain seq x y z
N MET A 1 -3.47 -2.03 -20.48
CA MET A 1 -3.89 -2.28 -19.06
C MET A 1 -4.50 -1.03 -18.42
N ILE A 2 -3.99 0.16 -18.75
CA ILE A 2 -4.67 1.44 -18.56
C ILE A 2 -4.97 1.97 -19.96
N ALA A 3 -6.19 2.43 -20.20
CA ALA A 3 -6.61 2.91 -21.51
C ALA A 3 -5.94 4.26 -21.83
N ALA A 4 -5.68 4.52 -23.12
CA ALA A 4 -5.11 5.79 -23.57
C ALA A 4 -6.04 6.98 -23.25
N ASP A 5 -7.35 6.71 -23.13
CA ASP A 5 -8.41 7.64 -22.80
C ASP A 5 -8.89 7.50 -21.34
N LEU A 6 -8.00 7.11 -20.43
CA LEU A 6 -8.30 7.01 -19.00
C LEU A 6 -9.00 8.27 -18.47
N ARG A 7 -10.21 8.11 -17.95
CA ARG A 7 -10.95 9.18 -17.29
C ARG A 7 -10.76 9.10 -15.78
N VAL A 8 -10.23 10.17 -15.18
CA VAL A 8 -10.15 10.34 -13.73
C VAL A 8 -11.10 11.47 -13.34
N GLU A 9 -12.18 11.14 -12.64
CA GLU A 9 -13.28 12.08 -12.41
C GLU A 9 -13.84 11.98 -10.99
N GLY A 10 -14.48 13.05 -10.51
CA GLY A 10 -15.19 13.05 -9.22
C GLY A 10 -14.28 13.00 -7.99
N PHE A 11 -13.01 13.37 -8.14
CA PHE A 11 -12.10 13.66 -7.04
C PHE A 11 -11.95 15.18 -6.89
N ASP A 12 -12.18 15.68 -5.68
CA ASP A 12 -11.66 16.95 -5.22
C ASP A 12 -10.28 16.75 -4.53
N ALA A 13 -9.57 17.85 -4.25
CA ALA A 13 -8.26 17.79 -3.61
C ALA A 13 -8.29 17.05 -2.26
N ARG A 14 -9.41 17.16 -1.52
CA ARG A 14 -9.59 16.55 -0.20
C ARG A 14 -9.76 15.04 -0.29
N SER A 15 -10.65 14.54 -1.15
CA SER A 15 -10.92 13.12 -1.36
C SER A 15 -9.69 12.37 -1.89
N TRP A 16 -8.93 13.00 -2.79
CA TRP A 16 -7.65 12.47 -3.26
C TRP A 16 -6.63 12.36 -2.12
N THR A 17 -6.49 13.42 -1.32
CA THR A 17 -5.62 13.43 -0.14
C THR A 17 -6.05 12.36 0.88
N ASN A 18 -7.35 12.24 1.13
CA ASN A 18 -7.93 11.22 2.00
C ASN A 18 -7.59 9.80 1.51
N LEU A 19 -7.77 9.52 0.22
CA LEU A 19 -7.45 8.22 -0.38
C LEU A 19 -5.97 7.89 -0.21
N ILE A 20 -5.07 8.83 -0.53
CA ILE A 20 -3.63 8.65 -0.38
C ILE A 20 -3.25 8.41 1.09
N SER A 21 -3.89 9.12 2.02
CA SER A 21 -3.59 9.03 3.45
C SER A 21 -3.79 7.64 4.05
N LEU A 22 -4.63 6.80 3.41
CA LEU A 22 -4.84 5.41 3.83
C LEU A 22 -3.58 4.57 3.64
N PHE A 23 -2.82 4.83 2.57
CA PHE A 23 -1.63 4.06 2.20
C PHE A 23 -0.33 4.79 2.53
N ALA A 24 -0.39 6.10 2.72
CA ALA A 24 0.75 6.96 3.00
C ALA A 24 0.36 8.08 3.98
N PRO A 25 0.08 7.76 5.25
CA PRO A 25 -0.39 8.74 6.24
C PRO A 25 0.56 9.93 6.40
N GLY A 26 1.87 9.70 6.23
CA GLY A 26 2.90 10.75 6.29
C GLY A 26 2.93 11.73 5.11
N VAL A 27 2.16 11.48 4.03
CA VAL A 27 2.06 12.42 2.89
C VAL A 27 1.17 13.59 3.24
N VAL A 28 0.04 13.36 3.94
CA VAL A 28 -0.87 14.42 4.36
C VAL A 28 -0.20 15.39 5.33
N THR A 29 0.56 14.85 6.29
CA THR A 29 1.36 15.65 7.23
C THR A 29 2.41 16.50 6.53
N ARG A 30 2.86 16.08 5.33
CA ARG A 30 3.85 16.81 4.53
C ARG A 30 3.21 17.89 3.66
N ILE A 31 2.00 17.64 3.14
CA ILE A 31 1.22 18.59 2.34
C ILE A 31 0.63 19.73 3.21
N GLN A 32 0.25 19.42 4.45
CA GLN A 32 -0.33 20.39 5.39
C GLN A 32 0.69 21.25 6.14
N ARG A 33 1.99 20.93 6.05
CA ARG A 33 3.02 21.85 6.55
C ARG A 33 3.10 23.03 5.61
N GLU A 34 3.19 24.24 6.18
CA GLU A 34 3.58 25.41 5.41
C GLU A 34 4.85 25.06 4.61
N PRO A 35 4.86 25.35 3.30
CA PRO A 35 6.07 25.17 2.51
C PRO A 35 7.18 25.93 3.23
N ALA A 36 8.30 25.24 3.45
CA ALA A 36 9.46 25.89 4.02
C ALA A 36 9.76 27.16 3.20
N PRO A 37 10.19 28.27 3.84
CA PRO A 37 10.47 29.54 3.15
C PRO A 37 11.60 29.42 2.09
N SER A 38 12.22 28.24 2.01
CA SER A 38 13.22 27.82 1.04
C SER A 38 12.95 26.37 0.64
N ASP A 39 13.24 25.99 -0.61
CA ASP A 39 13.25 24.61 -1.10
C ASP A 39 14.25 23.71 -0.34
N ALA A 40 15.10 24.32 0.49
CA ALA A 40 15.99 23.67 1.46
C ALA A 40 15.99 24.49 2.77
N PRO A 41 15.05 24.27 3.70
CA PRO A 41 15.10 24.90 5.01
C PRO A 41 16.40 24.47 5.71
N GLU A 42 17.20 25.45 6.09
CA GLU A 42 18.35 25.26 6.96
C GLU A 42 17.80 25.27 8.39
N LEU A 43 17.48 24.10 8.94
CA LEU A 43 17.24 23.99 10.37
C LEU A 43 18.60 23.77 11.02
N ASP A 44 19.11 24.83 11.66
CA ASP A 44 20.27 24.69 12.51
C ASP A 44 19.91 23.72 13.64
N THR A 45 20.76 22.72 13.87
CA THR A 45 20.48 21.58 14.77
C THR A 45 20.08 22.02 16.18
N LYS A 46 20.51 23.23 16.59
CA LYS A 46 20.16 23.88 17.86
C LYS A 46 18.73 24.43 17.91
N GLU A 47 18.22 25.00 16.81
CA GLU A 47 16.85 25.54 16.77
C GLU A 47 15.79 24.43 16.81
N ALA A 48 16.12 23.24 16.28
CA ALA A 48 15.25 22.06 16.38
C ALA A 48 15.21 21.46 17.79
N GLU A 49 16.28 21.61 18.58
CA GLU A 49 16.34 21.19 19.99
C GLU A 49 15.58 22.17 20.90
N ASP A 50 15.71 23.49 20.67
CA ASP A 50 15.03 24.54 21.44
C ASP A 50 13.52 24.64 21.15
N ALA A 51 13.05 24.19 19.99
CA ALA A 51 11.62 24.16 19.63
C ALA A 51 10.79 23.05 20.31
N GLY A 52 11.36 22.32 21.30
CA GLY A 52 10.65 21.24 22.00
C GLY A 52 10.34 20.02 21.12
N LEU A 53 10.99 19.90 19.95
CA LEU A 53 10.84 18.76 19.03
C LEU A 53 11.72 17.56 19.44
N SER A 54 12.34 17.63 20.62
CA SER A 54 13.34 16.68 21.13
C SER A 54 12.80 15.26 21.38
N GLU A 55 11.48 15.09 21.50
CA GLU A 55 10.81 13.77 21.59
C GLU A 55 10.35 13.19 20.23
N GLN A 56 10.66 13.85 19.11
CA GLN A 56 10.15 13.39 17.81
C GLN A 56 10.83 12.10 17.31
N ARG A 57 9.95 11.10 17.08
CA ARG A 57 10.16 9.78 16.49
C ARG A 57 11.00 9.80 15.23
N SER A 58 11.54 8.63 14.85
CA SER A 58 12.22 8.47 13.56
C SER A 58 11.25 8.77 12.42
N THR A 59 11.43 9.92 11.78
CA THR A 59 10.49 10.48 10.82
C THR A 59 11.23 10.87 9.55
N GLY A 60 10.54 10.88 8.41
CA GLY A 60 11.15 11.25 7.14
C GLY A 60 12.08 10.18 6.53
N SER A 61 12.83 10.57 5.51
CA SER A 61 13.72 9.71 4.74
C SER A 61 15.01 10.45 4.47
N LEU A 62 16.14 9.78 4.67
CA LEU A 62 17.45 10.32 4.41
C LEU A 62 17.92 9.86 3.03
N VAL A 63 18.34 10.80 2.19
CA VAL A 63 18.95 10.52 0.89
C VAL A 63 20.40 10.98 0.95
N ILE A 64 21.33 10.08 0.65
CA ILE A 64 22.77 10.29 0.71
C ILE A 64 23.33 9.96 -0.67
N VAL A 65 24.05 10.90 -1.28
CA VAL A 65 24.78 10.71 -2.53
C VAL A 65 26.26 10.68 -2.21
N ILE A 66 26.93 9.60 -2.58
CA ILE A 66 28.36 9.40 -2.37
C ILE A 66 29.11 9.37 -3.69
N SER A 67 30.35 9.86 -3.69
CA SER A 67 31.30 9.63 -4.79
C SER A 67 31.79 8.19 -4.82
N GLU A 68 32.56 7.82 -5.85
CA GLU A 68 33.24 6.51 -5.93
C GLU A 68 34.11 6.19 -4.72
N THR A 69 34.73 7.23 -4.13
CA THR A 69 35.58 7.12 -2.94
C THR A 69 34.81 7.03 -1.62
N GLY A 70 33.46 6.98 -1.64
CA GLY A 70 32.62 6.93 -0.44
C GLY A 70 32.42 8.29 0.26
N ARG A 71 32.95 9.38 -0.31
CA ARG A 71 32.76 10.73 0.21
C ARG A 71 31.35 11.23 -0.09
N VAL A 72 30.68 11.77 0.92
CA VAL A 72 29.33 12.32 0.75
C VAL A 72 29.40 13.63 -0.05
N ARG A 73 28.68 13.66 -1.18
CA ARG A 73 28.49 14.84 -2.02
C ARG A 73 27.27 15.64 -1.58
N LYS A 74 26.19 14.91 -1.25
CA LYS A 74 24.92 15.50 -0.83
C LYS A 74 24.24 14.57 0.16
N ALA A 75 23.77 15.12 1.27
CA ALA A 75 22.91 14.42 2.20
C ALA A 75 21.70 15.29 2.52
N PHE A 76 20.50 14.71 2.48
CA PHE A 76 19.25 15.43 2.66
C PHE A 76 18.24 14.58 3.43
N HIS A 77 17.74 15.14 4.52
CA HIS A 77 16.65 14.59 5.28
C HIS A 77 15.33 15.21 4.82
N SER A 78 14.36 14.38 4.42
CA SER A 78 13.10 14.83 3.82
C SER A 78 12.23 15.75 4.69
N GLN A 79 12.59 15.93 5.96
CA GLN A 79 11.90 16.82 6.90
C GLN A 79 12.81 17.87 7.56
N ARG A 80 14.12 17.61 7.63
CA ARG A 80 15.08 18.47 8.34
C ARG A 80 15.97 19.26 7.38
N GLY A 81 15.82 19.03 6.08
CA GLY A 81 16.63 19.70 5.08
C GLY A 81 17.99 19.05 4.89
N ARG A 82 18.97 19.87 4.51
CA ARG A 82 20.32 19.40 4.14
C ARG A 82 21.13 19.02 5.37
N ILE A 83 21.87 17.91 5.28
CA ILE A 83 22.82 17.45 6.29
C ILE A 83 24.24 17.78 5.83
N ARG A 84 25.04 18.42 6.71
CA ARG A 84 26.40 18.86 6.41
C ARG A 84 27.49 18.15 7.21
N ASP A 85 27.14 17.54 8.34
CA ASP A 85 28.08 16.88 9.27
C ASP A 85 28.41 15.43 8.89
N LEU A 86 27.86 14.94 7.77
CA LEU A 86 28.14 13.61 7.22
C LEU A 86 29.19 13.71 6.10
N ALA A 87 30.45 13.43 6.41
CA ALA A 87 31.56 13.53 5.45
C ALA A 87 31.74 12.26 4.59
N GLN A 88 31.48 11.10 5.18
CA GLN A 88 31.58 9.79 4.55
C GLN A 88 30.37 8.94 4.96
N ALA A 89 29.98 8.02 4.08
CA ALA A 89 28.93 7.07 4.37
C ALA A 89 29.17 5.78 3.58
N SER A 90 29.04 4.65 4.26
CA SER A 90 29.09 3.32 3.66
C SER A 90 27.75 2.59 3.79
N PRO A 91 27.49 1.58 2.94
CA PRO A 91 26.26 0.79 3.01
C PRO A 91 26.04 0.09 4.35
N SER A 92 27.11 -0.33 5.03
CA SER A 92 27.09 -0.99 6.34
C SER A 92 26.75 -0.03 7.48
N GLU A 93 27.01 1.27 7.31
CA GLU A 93 26.74 2.30 8.33
C GLU A 93 25.30 2.83 8.25
N LEU A 94 24.53 2.49 7.20
CA LEU A 94 23.16 2.97 7.03
C LEU A 94 22.26 2.77 8.26
N PRO A 95 22.29 1.66 9.00
CA PRO A 95 21.52 1.51 10.24
C PRO A 95 21.88 2.58 11.28
N MET A 96 23.17 2.76 11.56
CA MET A 96 23.66 3.76 12.51
C MET A 96 23.35 5.19 12.04
N ILE A 97 23.49 5.47 10.74
CA ILE A 97 23.18 6.78 10.17
C ILE A 97 21.68 7.07 10.30
N THR A 98 20.81 6.09 10.04
CA THR A 98 19.36 6.26 10.24
C THR A 98 19.01 6.55 11.70
N GLU A 99 19.66 5.90 12.65
CA GLU A 99 19.45 6.16 14.07
C GLU A 99 19.95 7.55 14.47
N ARG A 100 21.19 7.90 14.08
CA ARG A 100 21.81 9.20 14.37
C ARG A 100 20.95 10.36 13.89
N TYR A 101 20.45 10.29 12.66
CA TYR A 101 19.62 11.35 12.09
C TYR A 101 18.13 11.16 12.32
N ARG A 102 17.74 10.17 13.13
CA ARG A 102 16.33 9.78 13.39
C ARG A 102 15.51 9.70 12.10
N ALA A 103 16.09 9.09 11.05
CA ALA A 103 15.42 8.87 9.79
C ALA A 103 14.74 7.49 9.79
N ARG A 104 13.50 7.41 9.28
CA ARG A 104 12.79 6.12 9.18
C ARG A 104 13.43 5.18 8.15
N ARG A 105 14.07 5.76 7.14
CA ARG A 105 14.78 5.04 6.08
C ARG A 105 15.94 5.87 5.58
N ALA A 106 16.99 5.21 5.09
CA ALA A 106 18.07 5.83 4.35
C ALA A 106 18.19 5.20 2.96
N LEU A 107 18.44 6.06 1.97
CA LEU A 107 18.78 5.72 0.61
C LEU A 107 20.19 6.26 0.36
N LEU A 108 21.16 5.38 0.16
CA LEU A 108 22.51 5.77 -0.24
C LEU A 108 22.72 5.39 -1.69
N MET A 109 23.12 6.38 -2.49
CA MET A 109 23.27 6.27 -3.94
C MET A 109 24.66 6.70 -4.32
N ARG A 110 25.29 5.96 -5.23
CA ARG A 110 26.50 6.44 -5.91
C ARG A 110 26.15 7.55 -6.88
N GLU A 111 27.08 8.48 -7.05
CA GLU A 111 27.05 9.46 -8.13
C GLU A 111 26.90 8.73 -9.48
N GLY A 112 26.00 9.21 -10.36
CA GLY A 112 25.68 8.54 -11.62
C GLY A 112 24.59 7.47 -11.55
N ALA A 113 24.10 7.09 -10.35
CA ALA A 113 23.13 5.99 -10.24
C ALA A 113 21.76 6.31 -10.89
N ILE A 114 21.33 7.57 -10.91
CA ILE A 114 20.06 7.98 -11.54
C ILE A 114 20.23 7.95 -13.07
N GLU A 115 21.35 8.47 -13.55
CA GLU A 115 21.73 8.51 -14.96
C GLU A 115 21.80 7.09 -15.53
N GLU A 116 22.45 6.16 -14.81
CA GLU A 116 22.51 4.76 -15.19
C GLU A 116 21.12 4.10 -15.25
N ILE A 117 20.21 4.44 -14.31
CA ILE A 117 18.82 3.98 -14.37
C ILE A 117 18.15 4.54 -15.62
N ALA A 118 18.28 5.84 -15.88
CA ALA A 118 17.63 6.53 -16.99
C ALA A 118 18.09 5.98 -18.34
N GLU A 119 19.40 5.78 -18.53
CA GLU A 119 19.98 5.21 -19.75
C GLU A 119 19.49 3.78 -19.99
N ARG A 120 19.54 2.92 -18.97
CA ARG A 120 19.07 1.53 -19.08
C ARG A 120 17.56 1.46 -19.34
N VAL A 121 16.78 2.32 -18.71
CA VAL A 121 15.33 2.41 -18.96
C VAL A 121 15.08 2.86 -20.40
N ALA A 122 15.77 3.89 -20.88
CA ALA A 122 15.59 4.41 -22.23
C ALA A 122 15.90 3.37 -23.32
N VAL A 123 16.92 2.54 -23.11
CA VAL A 123 17.29 1.45 -24.05
C VAL A 123 16.26 0.32 -24.07
N ARG A 124 15.54 0.09 -22.97
CA ARG A 124 14.62 -1.06 -22.80
C ARG A 124 13.16 -0.74 -23.07
N LEU A 125 12.78 0.53 -23.08
CA LEU A 125 11.40 0.94 -23.35
C LEU A 125 11.09 0.83 -24.83
N GLU A 126 10.06 0.07 -25.18
CA GLU A 126 9.55 -0.01 -26.54
C GLU A 126 8.34 0.90 -26.73
N ARG A 127 8.17 1.46 -27.94
CA ARG A 127 7.01 2.33 -28.24
C ARG A 127 5.66 1.62 -28.14
N GLY A 128 5.64 0.29 -28.20
CA GLY A 128 4.45 -0.55 -28.06
C GLY A 128 4.16 -1.02 -26.64
N ASP A 129 5.02 -0.72 -25.67
CA ASP A 129 4.85 -1.20 -24.30
C ASP A 129 3.62 -0.55 -23.64
N ASP A 130 2.78 -1.40 -23.03
CA ASP A 130 1.72 -0.91 -22.17
C ASP A 130 2.30 -0.26 -20.89
N TYR A 131 1.55 0.64 -20.27
CA TYR A 131 2.01 1.40 -19.10
C TYR A 131 2.55 0.54 -17.96
N VAL A 132 2.02 -0.68 -17.77
CA VAL A 132 2.48 -1.59 -16.73
C VAL A 132 3.79 -2.26 -17.12
N ALA A 133 3.95 -2.65 -18.39
CA ALA A 133 5.22 -3.10 -18.91
C ALA A 133 6.31 -2.04 -18.70
N GLN A 134 6.03 -0.76 -19.00
CA GLN A 134 6.96 0.35 -18.77
C GLN A 134 7.37 0.48 -17.30
N TRP A 135 6.41 0.44 -16.36
CA TRP A 135 6.72 0.47 -14.93
C TRP A 135 7.52 -0.75 -14.45
N LEU A 136 7.23 -1.93 -14.99
CA LEU A 136 7.99 -3.14 -14.66
C LEU A 136 9.42 -3.07 -15.19
N VAL A 137 9.65 -2.46 -16.36
CA VAL A 137 11.00 -2.17 -16.88
C VAL A 137 11.74 -1.26 -15.90
N VAL A 138 11.12 -0.16 -15.47
CA VAL A 138 11.72 0.75 -14.47
C VAL A 138 12.04 0.02 -13.17
N ALA A 139 11.10 -0.75 -12.63
CA ALA A 139 11.30 -1.49 -11.38
C ALA A 139 12.44 -2.52 -11.48
N ARG A 140 12.54 -3.24 -12.61
CA ARG A 140 13.64 -4.19 -12.88
C ARG A 140 14.97 -3.50 -12.97
N THR A 141 15.05 -2.39 -13.73
CA THR A 141 16.27 -1.60 -13.84
C THR A 141 16.73 -1.07 -12.48
N ILE A 142 15.82 -0.52 -11.66
CA ILE A 142 16.16 -0.08 -10.30
C ILE A 142 16.70 -1.24 -9.47
N ARG A 143 16.11 -2.44 -9.56
CA ARG A 143 16.58 -3.62 -8.85
C ARG A 143 17.97 -4.05 -9.30
N GLU A 144 18.24 -4.07 -10.59
CA GLU A 144 19.59 -4.36 -11.12
C GLU A 144 20.63 -3.34 -10.63
N VAL A 145 20.26 -2.07 -10.54
CA VAL A 145 21.15 -1.00 -10.04
C VAL A 145 21.38 -1.13 -8.52
N ILE A 146 20.37 -1.58 -7.76
CA ILE A 146 20.52 -1.96 -6.34
C ILE A 146 21.45 -3.18 -6.21
N ASP A 147 21.23 -4.22 -7.01
CA ASP A 147 22.00 -5.47 -6.98
C ASP A 147 23.46 -5.24 -7.41
N ALA A 148 23.70 -4.28 -8.31
CA ALA A 148 25.04 -3.79 -8.68
C ALA A 148 25.73 -2.94 -7.59
N GLY A 149 25.06 -2.67 -6.46
CA GLY A 149 25.63 -1.91 -5.35
C GLY A 149 25.77 -0.41 -5.62
N MET A 150 25.05 0.13 -6.60
CA MET A 150 24.97 1.58 -6.85
C MET A 150 23.94 2.26 -5.97
N ILE A 151 22.93 1.51 -5.52
CA ILE A 151 21.90 2.00 -4.60
C ILE A 151 21.77 1.04 -3.42
N HIS A 152 21.77 1.58 -2.22
CA HIS A 152 21.54 0.86 -0.98
C HIS A 152 20.36 1.48 -0.23
N VAL A 153 19.40 0.64 0.14
CA VAL A 153 18.22 1.06 0.91
C VAL A 153 18.30 0.43 2.29
N TRP A 154 18.02 1.21 3.33
CA TRP A 154 17.84 0.71 4.69
C TRP A 154 16.53 1.26 5.29
N PRO A 155 15.69 0.42 5.91
CA PRO A 155 15.70 -1.05 5.81
C PRO A 155 15.42 -1.50 4.36
N ARG A 156 15.59 -2.79 4.04
CA ARG A 156 15.31 -3.35 2.70
C ARG A 156 13.92 -4.02 2.65
N PRO A 157 12.80 -3.29 2.57
CA PRO A 157 11.46 -3.90 2.64
C PRO A 157 11.14 -4.81 1.46
N LEU A 158 11.79 -4.59 0.31
CA LEU A 158 11.57 -5.36 -0.91
C LEU A 158 12.69 -6.38 -1.19
N ALA A 159 13.59 -6.63 -0.23
CA ALA A 159 14.58 -7.69 -0.37
C ALA A 159 13.88 -9.04 -0.47
N GLY A 160 14.17 -9.81 -1.53
CA GLY A 160 13.58 -11.14 -1.77
C GLY A 160 12.21 -11.14 -2.44
N VAL A 161 11.60 -9.98 -2.72
CA VAL A 161 10.36 -9.92 -3.50
C VAL A 161 10.69 -10.04 -4.99
N PRO A 162 10.16 -11.04 -5.71
CA PRO A 162 10.36 -11.16 -7.15
C PRO A 162 9.57 -10.07 -7.89
N ILE A 163 10.15 -9.52 -8.95
CA ILE A 163 9.43 -8.56 -9.80
C ILE A 163 8.54 -9.35 -10.77
N PRO A 164 7.22 -9.17 -10.74
CA PRO A 164 6.33 -9.94 -11.60
C PRO A 164 6.55 -9.61 -13.08
N THR A 165 6.13 -10.52 -13.96
CA THR A 165 6.04 -10.24 -15.41
C THR A 165 4.75 -9.48 -15.72
N ALA A 166 4.72 -8.75 -16.85
CA ALA A 166 3.51 -8.09 -17.30
C ALA A 166 2.34 -9.07 -17.44
N GLY A 167 2.61 -10.29 -17.93
CA GLY A 167 1.62 -11.36 -18.00
C GLY A 167 1.13 -11.89 -16.64
N MET A 168 1.97 -11.87 -15.60
CA MET A 168 1.52 -12.19 -14.23
C MET A 168 0.63 -11.08 -13.67
N VAL A 169 1.01 -9.81 -13.85
CA VAL A 169 0.19 -8.67 -13.40
C VAL A 169 -1.15 -8.65 -14.13
N ARG A 170 -1.17 -8.89 -15.45
CA ARG A 170 -2.40 -8.96 -16.24
C ARG A 170 -3.32 -10.06 -15.75
N ARG A 171 -2.82 -11.27 -15.54
CA ARG A 171 -3.61 -12.39 -14.98
C ARG A 171 -4.14 -12.10 -13.57
N ALA A 172 -3.32 -11.49 -12.73
CA ALA A 172 -3.75 -11.06 -11.40
C ALA A 172 -4.88 -10.02 -11.49
N LEU A 173 -4.75 -9.05 -12.42
CA LEU A 173 -5.80 -8.06 -12.68
C LEU A 173 -7.06 -8.71 -13.27
N ASP A 174 -6.96 -9.67 -14.18
CA ASP A 174 -8.10 -10.43 -14.74
C ASP A 174 -8.88 -11.15 -13.64
N THR A 175 -8.20 -11.59 -12.58
CA THR A 175 -8.82 -12.23 -11.43
C THR A 175 -9.52 -11.21 -10.53
N VAL A 176 -8.83 -10.10 -10.21
CA VAL A 176 -9.30 -9.10 -9.24
C VAL A 176 -10.34 -8.14 -9.82
N LEU A 177 -10.21 -7.81 -11.10
CA LEU A 177 -11.07 -6.92 -11.86
C LEU A 177 -11.20 -7.48 -13.30
N PRO A 178 -12.13 -8.42 -13.50
CA PRO A 178 -12.45 -8.96 -14.82
C PRO A 178 -12.90 -7.84 -15.78
N ASP A 179 -12.89 -8.16 -17.07
CA ASP A 179 -13.36 -7.21 -18.08
C ASP A 179 -14.87 -6.93 -17.95
N ASP A 180 -15.28 -5.72 -18.32
CA ASP A 180 -16.65 -5.20 -18.19
C ASP A 180 -17.20 -5.21 -16.76
N ARG A 181 -16.31 -5.11 -15.76
CA ARG A 181 -16.66 -5.05 -14.33
C ARG A 181 -16.09 -3.82 -13.65
N ALA A 182 -16.66 -3.53 -12.48
CA ALA A 182 -16.16 -2.49 -11.58
C ALA A 182 -15.66 -3.06 -10.25
N LEU A 183 -14.60 -2.46 -9.72
CA LEU A 183 -14.20 -2.59 -8.32
C LEU A 183 -14.57 -1.30 -7.60
N VAL A 184 -15.19 -1.41 -6.43
CA VAL A 184 -15.54 -0.26 -5.60
C VAL A 184 -14.92 -0.37 -4.22
N MET A 185 -14.40 0.74 -3.72
CA MET A 185 -14.08 0.92 -2.32
C MET A 185 -14.73 2.21 -1.85
N VAL A 186 -15.51 2.17 -0.77
CA VAL A 186 -16.03 3.38 -0.13
C VAL A 186 -15.75 3.30 1.36
N ILE A 187 -15.27 4.40 1.91
CA ILE A 187 -14.84 4.50 3.30
C ILE A 187 -15.64 5.63 3.94
N TRP A 188 -16.31 5.32 5.05
CA TRP A 188 -17.17 6.25 5.76
C TRP A 188 -16.48 6.86 6.97
N SER A 189 -16.95 8.04 7.36
CA SER A 189 -16.69 8.66 8.66
C SER A 189 -18.04 8.99 9.28
N GLY A 190 -18.54 8.14 10.17
CA GLY A 190 -19.92 8.21 10.64
C GLY A 190 -20.92 7.96 9.52
N SER A 191 -21.83 8.91 9.28
CA SER A 191 -22.94 8.77 8.33
C SER A 191 -22.62 9.16 6.89
N THR A 192 -21.44 9.74 6.62
CA THR A 192 -21.07 10.24 5.29
C THR A 192 -19.86 9.52 4.71
N PRO A 193 -19.80 9.32 3.37
CA PRO A 193 -18.60 8.88 2.71
C PRO A 193 -17.47 9.88 2.93
N TRP A 194 -16.35 9.40 3.48
CA TRP A 194 -15.14 10.19 3.70
C TRP A 194 -14.21 10.17 2.47
N THR A 195 -14.11 9.02 1.80
CA THR A 195 -13.53 8.88 0.47
C THR A 195 -14.04 7.60 -0.18
N GLY A 196 -13.76 7.43 -1.46
CA GLY A 196 -14.20 6.30 -2.25
C GLY A 196 -13.58 6.34 -3.64
N VAL A 197 -13.45 5.16 -4.22
CA VAL A 197 -12.91 4.98 -5.56
C VAL A 197 -13.66 3.85 -6.25
N VAL A 198 -13.98 4.07 -7.51
CA VAL A 198 -14.48 3.06 -8.44
C VAL A 198 -13.47 2.92 -9.57
N LEU A 199 -13.06 1.69 -9.84
CA LEU A 199 -12.25 1.34 -11.00
C LEU A 199 -13.12 0.52 -11.94
N ARG A 200 -13.31 0.99 -13.19
CA ARG A 200 -13.93 0.18 -14.24
C ARG A 200 -12.86 -0.38 -15.14
N ARG A 201 -13.06 -1.61 -15.58
CA ARG A 201 -12.29 -2.21 -16.66
C ARG A 201 -13.17 -2.52 -17.85
N ARG A 202 -12.68 -2.20 -19.05
CA ARG A 202 -13.33 -2.45 -20.33
C ARG A 202 -12.29 -2.73 -21.41
N ARG A 203 -12.54 -3.72 -22.27
CA ARG A 203 -11.61 -4.17 -23.35
C ARG A 203 -10.22 -4.50 -22.82
N GLY A 204 -10.13 -5.06 -21.62
CA GLY A 204 -8.90 -5.45 -20.97
C GLY A 204 -8.13 -4.31 -20.30
N GLU A 205 -8.68 -3.09 -20.30
CA GLU A 205 -8.01 -1.89 -19.78
C GLU A 205 -8.86 -1.15 -18.75
N ILE A 206 -8.20 -0.52 -17.78
CA ILE A 206 -8.86 0.41 -16.88
C ILE A 206 -9.09 1.70 -17.65
N ASP A 207 -10.36 2.04 -17.87
CA ASP A 207 -10.78 3.21 -18.65
C ASP A 207 -11.44 4.29 -17.78
N LEU A 208 -11.80 3.97 -16.53
CA LEU A 208 -12.41 4.91 -15.59
C LEU A 208 -11.90 4.70 -14.16
N VAL A 209 -11.51 5.81 -13.54
CA VAL A 209 -11.26 5.96 -12.11
C VAL A 209 -12.17 7.07 -11.59
N ALA A 210 -13.23 6.68 -10.87
CA ALA A 210 -14.22 7.63 -10.36
C ALA A 210 -14.12 7.79 -8.85
N GLY A 211 -14.15 9.03 -8.39
CA GLY A 211 -14.05 9.43 -7.00
C GLY A 211 -15.40 9.63 -6.31
N PRO A 212 -15.39 10.14 -5.07
CA PRO A 212 -16.57 10.22 -4.21
C PRO A 212 -17.72 11.03 -4.79
N ASP A 213 -17.47 12.09 -5.54
CA ASP A 213 -18.53 12.96 -6.05
C ASP A 213 -19.40 12.22 -7.08
N LEU A 214 -18.76 11.41 -7.94
CA LEU A 214 -19.48 10.57 -8.88
C LEU A 214 -20.23 9.46 -8.16
N ILE A 215 -19.58 8.82 -7.17
CA ILE A 215 -20.21 7.78 -6.36
C ILE A 215 -21.47 8.33 -5.68
N ALA A 216 -21.40 9.51 -5.08
CA ALA A 216 -22.56 10.16 -4.45
C ALA A 216 -23.68 10.43 -5.47
N ARG A 217 -23.34 10.94 -6.66
CA ARG A 217 -24.32 11.18 -7.74
C ARG A 217 -25.01 9.88 -8.20
N TRP A 218 -24.28 8.78 -8.32
CA TRP A 218 -24.84 7.50 -8.76
C TRP A 218 -25.66 6.79 -7.68
N SER A 219 -25.25 6.93 -6.42
CA SER A 219 -25.89 6.27 -5.28
C SER A 219 -27.18 6.98 -4.85
N GLY A 220 -27.27 8.28 -5.09
CA GLY A 220 -28.36 9.11 -4.60
C GLY A 220 -28.25 9.39 -3.09
N PRO A 221 -29.32 9.91 -2.46
CA PRO A 221 -29.33 10.19 -1.03
C PRO A 221 -29.11 8.92 -0.20
N LEU A 222 -28.16 8.97 0.74
CA LEU A 222 -27.84 7.87 1.64
C LEU A 222 -28.54 8.06 3.00
N GLY A 223 -28.92 6.96 3.65
CA GLY A 223 -29.67 6.95 4.90
C GLY A 223 -28.85 7.24 6.16
N GLY A 224 -27.52 7.29 6.04
CA GLY A 224 -26.60 7.57 7.14
C GLY A 224 -26.17 6.34 7.94
N ASP A 225 -26.64 5.15 7.56
CA ASP A 225 -26.16 3.87 8.07
C ASP A 225 -25.39 3.17 6.95
N TRP A 226 -24.06 3.33 6.96
CA TRP A 226 -23.18 2.79 5.92
C TRP A 226 -23.35 1.28 5.72
N ARG A 227 -23.72 0.53 6.77
CA ARG A 227 -23.92 -0.92 6.70
C ARG A 227 -25.13 -1.30 5.86
N ARG A 228 -26.10 -0.40 5.70
CA ARG A 228 -27.23 -0.55 4.78
C ARG A 228 -26.96 0.14 3.46
N ASP A 229 -26.39 1.34 3.52
CA ASP A 229 -26.18 2.22 2.37
C ASP A 229 -25.22 1.64 1.33
N HIS A 230 -24.30 0.75 1.72
CA HIS A 230 -23.40 0.10 0.76
C HIS A 230 -24.13 -0.61 -0.40
N ARG A 231 -25.37 -1.09 -0.17
CA ARG A 231 -26.18 -1.76 -1.22
C ARG A 231 -26.61 -0.77 -2.28
N PHE A 232 -27.12 0.39 -1.87
CA PHE A 232 -27.51 1.46 -2.77
C PHE A 232 -26.31 2.02 -3.54
N VAL A 233 -25.15 2.11 -2.88
CA VAL A 233 -23.89 2.46 -3.54
C VAL A 233 -23.51 1.45 -4.62
N SER A 234 -23.51 0.15 -4.28
CA SER A 234 -23.19 -0.92 -5.22
C SER A 234 -24.14 -0.95 -6.42
N GLU A 235 -25.45 -0.84 -6.18
CA GLU A 235 -26.49 -0.82 -7.20
C GLU A 235 -26.45 0.45 -8.07
N GLY A 236 -26.17 1.61 -7.46
CA GLY A 236 -25.98 2.87 -8.18
C GLY A 236 -24.82 2.79 -9.16
N ILE A 237 -23.67 2.29 -8.69
CA ILE A 237 -22.47 2.07 -9.53
C ILE A 237 -22.75 1.01 -10.60
N ALA A 238 -23.39 -0.09 -10.25
CA ALA A 238 -23.71 -1.16 -11.20
C ALA A 238 -24.57 -0.66 -12.37
N ARG A 239 -25.52 0.24 -12.10
CA ARG A 239 -26.37 0.86 -13.12
C ARG A 239 -25.64 1.91 -13.95
N ALA A 240 -24.78 2.71 -13.33
CA ALA A 240 -24.14 3.85 -14.00
C ALA A 240 -22.84 3.50 -14.74
N VAL A 241 -22.11 2.48 -14.29
CA VAL A 241 -20.72 2.23 -14.69
C VAL A 241 -20.55 0.85 -15.32
N ALA A 242 -20.68 -0.20 -14.50
CA ALA A 242 -20.54 -1.61 -14.86
C ALA A 242 -20.90 -2.46 -13.63
N PRO A 243 -21.33 -3.72 -13.80
CA PRO A 243 -21.58 -4.61 -12.68
C PRO A 243 -20.39 -4.69 -11.71
N VAL A 244 -20.65 -4.48 -10.43
CA VAL A 244 -19.62 -4.55 -9.39
C VAL A 244 -19.18 -5.99 -9.21
N HIS A 245 -17.89 -6.26 -9.40
CA HIS A 245 -17.28 -7.56 -9.15
C HIS A 245 -16.84 -7.69 -7.69
N LEU A 246 -16.20 -6.65 -7.16
CA LEU A 246 -15.73 -6.59 -5.78
C LEU A 246 -16.05 -5.21 -5.19
N GLY A 247 -16.75 -5.20 -4.06
CA GLY A 247 -16.97 -3.99 -3.27
C GLY A 247 -16.40 -4.10 -1.86
N ILE A 248 -15.71 -3.07 -1.39
CA ILE A 248 -15.18 -2.98 -0.02
C ILE A 248 -15.77 -1.73 0.64
N TYR A 249 -16.47 -1.92 1.75
CA TYR A 249 -17.18 -0.87 2.46
C TYR A 249 -16.86 -0.94 3.95
N ALA A 250 -16.43 0.17 4.53
CA ALA A 250 -16.04 0.18 5.93
C ALA A 250 -15.96 1.59 6.49
N GLU A 251 -15.91 1.69 7.81
CA GLU A 251 -15.54 2.94 8.47
C GLU A 251 -14.02 3.15 8.46
N ILE A 252 -13.59 4.41 8.40
CA ILE A 252 -12.19 4.82 8.38
C ILE A 252 -11.38 4.22 9.55
N GLY A 253 -11.95 4.16 10.75
CA GLY A 253 -11.30 3.58 11.94
C GLY A 253 -10.98 2.10 11.74
N SER A 254 -11.93 1.34 11.16
CA SER A 254 -11.76 -0.08 10.86
C SER A 254 -10.71 -0.33 9.78
N ILE A 255 -10.74 0.41 8.67
CA ILE A 255 -9.74 0.25 7.60
C ILE A 255 -8.35 0.59 8.10
N ARG A 256 -8.19 1.71 8.82
CA ARG A 256 -6.88 2.10 9.35
C ARG A 256 -6.31 1.04 10.30
N ARG A 257 -7.13 0.54 11.23
CA ARG A 257 -6.76 -0.56 12.14
C ARG A 257 -6.36 -1.83 11.39
N LEU A 258 -7.08 -2.19 10.34
CA LEU A 258 -6.80 -3.39 9.54
C LEU A 258 -5.57 -3.28 8.64
N LEU A 259 -5.31 -2.10 8.08
CA LEU A 259 -4.11 -1.84 7.29
C LEU A 259 -2.83 -1.86 8.14
N ARG A 260 -2.96 -1.63 9.45
CA ARG A 260 -1.86 -1.67 10.43
C ARG A 260 -1.68 -3.01 11.11
N SER A 261 -2.74 -3.80 11.24
CA SER A 261 -2.68 -5.07 11.96
C SER A 261 -1.85 -6.11 11.21
N ALA A 262 -0.87 -6.67 11.90
CA ALA A 262 -0.16 -7.88 11.47
C ALA A 262 -0.83 -9.17 11.98
N GLU A 263 -1.91 -9.08 12.77
CA GLU A 263 -2.62 -10.24 13.35
C GLU A 263 -3.29 -11.06 12.23
N PRO A 264 -2.92 -12.34 12.05
CA PRO A 264 -3.63 -13.23 11.14
C PRO A 264 -5.10 -13.36 11.57
N GLY A 265 -6.03 -13.33 10.62
CA GLY A 265 -7.47 -13.36 10.88
C GLY A 265 -8.10 -12.01 11.17
N ALA A 266 -7.35 -10.90 11.25
CA ALA A 266 -7.90 -9.59 11.56
C ALA A 266 -8.96 -9.15 10.53
N TRP A 267 -8.67 -9.34 9.24
CA TRP A 267 -9.60 -9.05 8.15
C TRP A 267 -10.82 -9.97 8.19
N ALA A 268 -10.61 -11.27 8.44
CA ALA A 268 -11.72 -12.21 8.52
C ALA A 268 -12.66 -11.91 9.70
N ARG A 269 -12.11 -11.56 10.86
CA ARG A 269 -12.88 -11.11 12.02
C ARG A 269 -13.67 -9.86 11.71
N ALA A 270 -13.04 -8.87 11.09
CA ALA A 270 -13.70 -7.61 10.74
C ALA A 270 -14.86 -7.80 9.75
N VAL A 271 -14.73 -8.74 8.80
CA VAL A 271 -15.84 -9.11 7.91
C VAL A 271 -16.94 -9.84 8.68
N ALA A 272 -16.58 -10.78 9.56
CA ALA A 272 -17.54 -11.54 10.36
C ALA A 272 -18.40 -10.64 11.28
N VAL A 273 -17.80 -9.63 11.92
CA VAL A 273 -18.52 -8.67 12.78
C VAL A 273 -19.11 -7.49 12.01
N ARG A 274 -18.99 -7.47 10.67
CA ARG A 274 -19.44 -6.38 9.78
C ARG A 274 -18.83 -5.01 10.13
N ASP A 275 -17.57 -5.00 10.57
CA ASP A 275 -16.72 -3.80 10.60
C ASP A 275 -16.19 -3.44 9.21
N VAL A 276 -16.11 -4.45 8.35
CA VAL A 276 -15.90 -4.33 6.90
C VAL A 276 -16.97 -5.17 6.21
N ILE A 277 -17.58 -4.62 5.17
CA ILE A 277 -18.48 -5.34 4.29
C ILE A 277 -17.78 -5.53 2.96
N VAL A 278 -17.69 -6.79 2.53
CA VAL A 278 -17.26 -7.14 1.17
C VAL A 278 -18.50 -7.56 0.39
N SER A 279 -18.86 -6.81 -0.65
CA SER A 279 -20.08 -7.09 -1.41
C SER A 279 -20.08 -6.46 -2.82
N PRO A 280 -20.30 -7.23 -3.90
CA PRO A 280 -20.26 -8.69 -3.93
C PRO A 280 -18.89 -9.22 -3.47
N THR A 281 -18.88 -10.44 -2.94
CA THR A 281 -17.64 -11.14 -2.56
C THR A 281 -17.35 -12.21 -3.60
N PRO A 282 -16.41 -12.00 -4.54
CA PRO A 282 -15.96 -13.05 -5.43
C PRO A 282 -15.51 -14.29 -4.66
N PRO A 283 -15.64 -15.49 -5.24
CA PRO A 283 -15.24 -16.74 -4.58
C PRO A 283 -13.82 -16.70 -4.03
N TYR A 284 -12.92 -16.01 -4.73
CA TYR A 284 -11.54 -15.94 -4.29
C TYR A 284 -11.32 -15.10 -3.02
N VAL A 285 -12.12 -14.05 -2.84
CA VAL A 285 -12.08 -13.24 -1.62
C VAL A 285 -12.71 -14.03 -0.47
N ALA A 286 -13.80 -14.75 -0.72
CA ALA A 286 -14.47 -15.56 0.29
C ALA A 286 -13.54 -16.63 0.90
N VAL A 287 -12.78 -17.33 0.07
CA VAL A 287 -11.83 -18.33 0.58
C VAL A 287 -10.59 -17.69 1.18
N ALA A 288 -10.10 -16.54 0.67
CA ALA A 288 -9.00 -15.82 1.33
C ALA A 288 -9.38 -15.43 2.77
N ILE A 289 -10.59 -14.90 2.96
CA ILE A 289 -11.19 -14.60 4.26
C ILE A 289 -11.31 -15.87 5.12
N GLY A 290 -11.81 -16.97 4.54
CA GLY A 290 -11.94 -18.25 5.26
C GLY A 290 -10.59 -18.85 5.69
N ALA A 291 -9.57 -18.78 4.83
CA ALA A 291 -8.23 -19.25 5.13
C ALA A 291 -7.55 -18.41 6.23
N ASP A 292 -7.77 -17.09 6.20
CA ASP A 292 -7.28 -16.18 7.23
C ASP A 292 -7.93 -16.48 8.61
N ALA A 293 -9.23 -16.75 8.64
CA ALA A 293 -9.92 -17.20 9.86
C ALA A 293 -9.35 -18.53 10.40
N ALA A 294 -9.11 -19.51 9.52
CA ALA A 294 -8.55 -20.81 9.91
C ALA A 294 -7.14 -20.68 10.51
N ARG A 295 -6.28 -19.82 9.93
CA ARG A 295 -4.94 -19.54 10.48
C ARG A 295 -5.00 -18.91 11.87
N ALA A 296 -5.94 -18.00 12.10
CA ALA A 296 -6.10 -17.37 13.40
C ALA A 296 -6.52 -18.36 14.50
N VAL A 297 -7.42 -19.30 14.16
CA VAL A 297 -7.80 -20.40 15.08
C VAL A 297 -6.61 -21.31 15.36
N ALA A 298 -5.84 -21.67 14.33
CA ALA A 298 -4.64 -22.51 14.45
C ALA A 298 -3.56 -21.87 15.36
N GLN A 299 -3.29 -20.58 15.19
CA GLN A 299 -2.31 -19.87 16.02
C GLN A 299 -2.76 -19.70 17.48
N ARG A 300 -4.07 -19.62 17.73
CA ARG A 300 -4.61 -19.59 19.10
C ARG A 300 -4.64 -20.97 19.76
N THR A 301 -4.73 -22.04 18.98
CA THR A 301 -4.68 -23.42 19.48
C THR A 301 -3.25 -23.90 19.74
N THR A 302 -2.24 -23.38 19.04
CA THR A 302 -0.83 -23.67 19.34
C THR A 302 -0.38 -23.23 20.74
N THR A 303 -1.13 -22.35 21.40
CA THR A 303 -0.86 -21.87 22.77
C THR A 303 -1.54 -22.70 23.86
N TRP A 304 -2.40 -23.68 23.53
CA TRP A 304 -3.32 -24.32 24.49
C TRP A 304 -3.34 -25.86 24.49
N LEU A 305 -2.21 -26.52 24.16
CA LEU A 305 -1.90 -27.97 24.27
C LEU A 305 -2.03 -28.83 22.99
N GLY A 306 -1.12 -29.81 22.91
CA GLY A 306 -1.24 -30.95 22.01
C GLY A 306 -2.48 -31.80 22.34
N GLY A 307 -3.10 -32.35 21.30
CA GLY A 307 -4.28 -33.22 21.46
C GLY A 307 -5.26 -33.14 20.29
N ILE A 308 -4.82 -33.70 19.16
CA ILE A 308 -5.46 -34.23 17.93
C ILE A 308 -6.98 -34.07 17.62
N ASP A 309 -7.91 -33.68 18.50
CA ASP A 309 -9.36 -33.80 18.17
C ASP A 309 -10.06 -32.55 17.62
N ALA A 310 -9.43 -31.37 17.59
CA ALA A 310 -10.07 -30.14 17.07
C ALA A 310 -10.12 -30.06 15.53
N LEU A 311 -9.32 -30.88 14.82
CA LEU A 311 -9.28 -30.89 13.35
C LEU A 311 -10.42 -31.71 12.71
N ALA A 312 -11.04 -32.64 13.46
CA ALA A 312 -12.12 -33.50 12.95
C ALA A 312 -13.42 -32.72 12.69
N SER A 313 -13.70 -31.68 13.46
CA SER A 313 -14.89 -30.82 13.30
C SER A 313 -14.80 -29.86 12.10
N LEU A 314 -13.61 -29.69 11.51
CA LEU A 314 -13.39 -28.88 10.31
C LEU A 314 -13.48 -29.69 9.00
N ALA A 315 -13.66 -31.02 9.07
CA ALA A 315 -13.71 -31.89 7.90
C ALA A 315 -14.76 -31.49 6.82
N PRO A 316 -15.99 -31.04 7.16
CA PRO A 316 -16.96 -30.60 6.15
C PRO A 316 -16.52 -29.31 5.44
N ALA A 317 -15.94 -28.36 6.17
CA ALA A 317 -15.41 -27.11 5.62
C ALA A 317 -14.16 -27.36 4.74
N VAL A 318 -13.30 -28.29 5.16
CA VAL A 318 -12.13 -28.73 4.37
C VAL A 318 -12.57 -29.39 3.06
N THR A 319 -13.69 -30.11 3.03
CA THR A 319 -14.21 -30.76 1.81
C THR A 319 -14.84 -29.76 0.85
N TYR A 320 -15.57 -28.76 1.37
CA TYR A 320 -16.11 -27.64 0.56
C TYR A 320 -15.00 -26.75 -0.02
N VAL A 321 -13.93 -26.52 0.75
CA VAL A 321 -12.77 -25.74 0.32
C VAL A 321 -11.91 -26.53 -0.68
N ARG A 322 -11.69 -27.84 -0.48
CA ARG A 322 -10.84 -28.68 -1.36
C ARG A 322 -11.33 -28.73 -2.82
N GLY A 323 -12.63 -28.56 -3.09
CA GLY A 323 -13.18 -28.44 -4.45
C GLY A 323 -13.03 -27.07 -5.12
N ARG A 324 -12.57 -26.03 -4.39
CA ARG A 324 -12.51 -24.62 -4.85
C ARG A 324 -11.14 -23.95 -4.65
N ILE A 325 -10.16 -24.65 -4.09
CA ILE A 325 -8.79 -24.14 -3.82
C ILE A 325 -8.05 -23.70 -5.10
N SER A 326 -8.40 -24.21 -6.28
CA SER A 326 -7.71 -23.86 -7.53
C SER A 326 -7.78 -22.36 -7.88
N GLU A 327 -8.80 -21.64 -7.39
CA GLU A 327 -9.04 -20.24 -7.78
C GLU A 327 -8.44 -19.19 -6.82
N ILE A 328 -8.08 -19.55 -5.58
CA ILE A 328 -7.54 -18.60 -4.56
C ILE A 328 -6.05 -18.69 -4.39
N ALA A 329 -5.56 -19.88 -4.66
CA ALA A 329 -4.18 -20.04 -4.98
C ALA A 329 -3.78 -19.11 -6.15
N SER A 330 -4.70 -18.71 -7.03
CA SER A 330 -4.43 -17.92 -8.23
C SER A 330 -3.63 -16.63 -8.04
N VAL A 331 -3.99 -15.64 -7.21
CA VAL A 331 -3.27 -14.35 -7.20
C VAL A 331 -1.90 -14.46 -6.52
N THR A 332 -1.83 -15.06 -5.34
CA THR A 332 -0.57 -15.27 -4.62
C THR A 332 0.32 -16.28 -5.35
N GLN A 333 -0.22 -17.34 -5.96
CA GLN A 333 0.58 -18.26 -6.81
C GLN A 333 0.98 -17.60 -8.14
N THR A 334 0.11 -16.77 -8.74
CA THR A 334 0.42 -16.06 -9.99
C THR A 334 1.47 -14.99 -9.78
N LEU A 335 1.50 -14.32 -8.63
CA LEU A 335 2.53 -13.33 -8.29
C LEU A 335 3.76 -13.95 -7.65
N GLY A 336 3.64 -15.12 -7.01
CA GLY A 336 4.72 -15.76 -6.26
C GLY A 336 5.02 -15.12 -4.91
N PHE A 337 4.24 -14.13 -4.47
CA PHE A 337 4.35 -13.46 -3.17
C PHE A 337 3.00 -12.90 -2.71
N ASP A 338 2.87 -12.56 -1.43
CA ASP A 338 1.68 -11.95 -0.84
C ASP A 338 1.79 -10.41 -0.83
N PRO A 339 1.12 -9.69 -1.75
CA PRO A 339 1.21 -8.23 -1.85
C PRO A 339 0.63 -7.51 -0.63
N LEU A 340 -0.38 -8.09 0.04
CA LEU A 340 -0.99 -7.49 1.22
C LEU A 340 -0.06 -7.58 2.41
N LYS A 341 0.65 -8.70 2.58
CA LYS A 341 1.68 -8.86 3.61
C LYS A 341 2.84 -7.87 3.42
N LEU A 342 3.24 -7.57 2.19
CA LEU A 342 4.26 -6.55 1.90
C LEU A 342 3.79 -5.13 2.22
N LEU A 343 2.55 -4.80 1.85
CA LEU A 343 1.95 -3.51 2.20
C LEU A 343 1.79 -3.36 3.71
N ALA A 344 1.27 -4.38 4.41
CA ALA A 344 1.14 -4.39 5.85
C ALA A 344 2.52 -4.28 6.54
N GLY A 345 3.55 -4.98 6.07
CA GLY A 345 4.92 -4.84 6.60
C GLY A 345 5.53 -3.45 6.38
N SER A 346 5.20 -2.79 5.26
CA SER A 346 5.59 -1.40 4.99
C SER A 346 4.81 -0.39 5.85
N LEU A 347 3.55 -0.70 6.17
CA LEU A 347 2.66 0.14 6.97
C LEU A 347 2.90 -0.03 8.48
N ALA A 348 3.03 -1.26 9.00
CA ALA A 348 3.32 -1.52 10.41
C ALA A 348 4.63 -0.86 10.87
N ARG A 349 5.66 -0.83 10.02
CA ARG A 349 6.91 -0.08 10.29
C ARG A 349 6.76 1.44 10.31
N SER A 350 5.57 2.00 10.06
CA SER A 350 5.33 3.41 10.36
C SER A 350 5.06 3.63 11.85
N GLU A 351 4.76 2.58 12.61
CA GLU A 351 4.21 2.68 13.96
C GLU A 351 4.97 1.92 15.07
N ASP A 352 6.09 1.23 14.82
CA ASP A 352 6.98 0.78 15.93
C ASP A 352 7.52 1.94 16.81
N GLY A 353 7.17 3.19 16.49
CA GLY A 353 7.38 4.36 17.35
C GLY A 353 6.12 4.91 18.04
N ASP A 354 4.92 4.37 17.79
CA ASP A 354 3.62 4.95 18.21
C ASP A 354 3.05 4.41 19.53
N GLU A 355 3.29 3.13 19.88
CA GLU A 355 2.64 2.45 21.03
C GLU A 355 3.09 2.89 22.44
N LYS A 356 4.04 3.82 22.59
CA LYS A 356 4.48 4.29 23.93
C LYS A 356 3.80 5.58 24.43
N ASN A 357 2.88 6.18 23.67
CA ASN A 357 2.28 7.47 24.02
C ASN A 357 0.83 7.44 24.54
N ASP A 358 0.19 6.27 24.64
CA ASP A 358 -1.20 6.17 25.12
C ASP A 358 -1.35 5.71 26.59
N GLU A 359 -0.25 5.64 27.36
CA GLU A 359 -0.29 5.36 28.82
C GLU A 359 0.28 6.49 29.69
N ARG A 360 0.22 7.76 29.28
CA ARG A 360 0.55 8.90 30.17
C ARG A 360 -0.49 9.99 30.20
#